data_AF-A0A537KLU2-F1
#
_entry.id   AF-A0A537KLU2-F1
#
_cell.length_a   1.000
_cell.length_b   1.000
_cell.length_c   1.000
_cell.angle_alpha   90.00
_cell.angle_beta   90.00
_cell.angle_gamma   90.00
#
_symmetry.space_group_name_H-M   'P 1'
#
loop_
_entity.id
_entity.type
_entity.pdbx_description
1 polymer ?
#
loop_
_entity_poly.entity_id
_entity_poly.type
_entity_poly.pdbx_seq_one_letter_code
_entity_poly.pdbx_strand_id
1 'polypeptide(L)'
;GGWGASDPFAPDGKLTVSKVDAVFKSGNATRDTIPTHLVVGRDVPAPVAQFYAHMCPAGVYELADGVLRVNPPNCVDCKATDVLGPRWTPREGGSGPRYKRM
;
A
#
# COMPACT_ATOMS: atom_id res chain seq x y z
N GLY A 1 -3.60 -27.76 -4.17
CA GLY A 1 -2.25 -27.49 -3.63
C GLY A 1 -2.36 -26.31 -2.70
N GLY A 2 -2.37 -26.56 -1.39
CA GLY A 2 -2.51 -25.51 -0.39
C GLY A 2 -1.15 -24.91 -0.10
N TRP A 3 -0.99 -23.62 -0.40
CA TRP A 3 0.04 -22.81 0.24
C TRP A 3 -0.34 -22.77 1.72
N GLY A 4 0.32 -23.59 2.54
CA GLY A 4 0.10 -23.61 3.97
C GLY A 4 0.28 -22.20 4.52
N ALA A 5 -0.67 -21.75 5.34
CA ALA A 5 -0.54 -20.48 6.04
C ALA A 5 0.75 -20.53 6.86
N SER A 6 1.79 -19.83 6.39
CA SER A 6 2.98 -19.59 7.20
C SER A 6 2.58 -18.74 8.39
N ASP A 7 3.24 -18.93 9.53
CA ASP A 7 3.11 -18.01 10.66
C ASP A 7 3.26 -16.56 10.18
N PRO A 8 2.42 -15.63 10.68
CA PRO A 8 2.47 -14.24 10.26
C PRO A 8 3.85 -13.67 10.54
N PHE A 9 4.53 -13.26 9.47
CA PHE A 9 5.85 -12.65 9.55
C PHE A 9 5.80 -11.35 10.38
N ALA A 10 6.57 -11.30 11.46
CA ALA A 10 6.76 -10.11 12.27
C ALA A 10 8.14 -9.48 11.96
N PRO A 11 8.20 -8.22 11.52
CA PRO A 11 9.47 -7.56 11.22
C PRO A 11 10.27 -7.30 12.51
N ASP A 12 11.59 -7.53 12.45
CA ASP A 12 12.53 -7.36 13.57
C ASP A 12 13.06 -5.93 13.75
N GLY A 13 12.77 -5.03 12.81
CA GLY A 13 13.24 -3.65 12.79
C GLY A 13 14.74 -3.47 12.50
N LYS A 14 15.49 -4.56 12.30
CA LYS A 14 16.94 -4.56 12.08
C LYS A 14 17.29 -4.93 10.65
N LEU A 15 17.04 -6.19 10.28
CA LEU A 15 17.24 -6.69 8.91
C LEU A 15 15.96 -6.59 8.09
N THR A 16 14.82 -6.58 8.78
CA THR A 16 13.50 -6.55 8.19
C THR A 16 12.71 -5.41 8.80
N VAL A 17 11.79 -4.84 8.03
CA VAL A 17 11.04 -3.65 8.42
C VAL A 17 9.58 -3.81 8.08
N SER A 18 8.71 -3.13 8.81
CA SER A 18 7.31 -3.05 8.44
C SER A 18 7.14 -2.21 7.16
N LYS A 19 6.00 -2.39 6.46
CA LYS A 19 5.66 -1.54 5.31
C LYS A 19 5.55 -0.06 5.71
N VAL A 20 5.01 0.22 6.90
CA VAL A 20 4.85 1.58 7.42
C VAL A 20 6.21 2.23 7.70
N ASP A 21 7.16 1.49 8.28
CA ASP A 21 8.52 2.01 8.48
C ASP A 21 9.23 2.26 7.14
N ALA A 22 8.99 1.42 6.14
CA ALA A 22 9.53 1.63 4.79
C ALA A 22 8.94 2.91 4.14
N VAL A 23 7.66 3.18 4.33
CA VAL A 23 7.02 4.45 3.91
C VAL A 23 7.69 5.63 4.58
N PHE A 24 7.91 5.59 5.90
CA PHE A 24 8.64 6.64 6.61
C PHE A 24 10.04 6.86 6.02
N LYS A 25 10.80 5.77 5.77
CA LYS A 25 12.15 5.82 5.20
C LYS A 25 12.19 6.37 3.76
N SER A 26 11.12 6.23 2.98
CA SER A 26 11.00 6.88 1.66
C SER A 26 10.85 8.40 1.71
N GLY A 27 10.70 8.98 2.92
CA GLY A 27 10.41 10.40 3.09
C GLY A 27 9.03 10.79 2.58
N ASN A 28 8.10 9.83 2.52
CA ASN A 28 6.76 10.07 2.01
C ASN A 28 6.02 11.11 2.86
N ALA A 29 5.43 12.10 2.18
CA ALA A 29 4.70 13.17 2.82
C ALA A 29 3.50 13.59 1.97
N THR A 30 2.32 13.55 2.58
CA THR A 30 1.03 13.87 1.97
C THR A 30 0.25 14.73 2.95
N ARG A 31 -0.42 15.79 2.48
CA ARG A 31 -1.41 16.50 3.29
C ARG A 31 -2.75 15.78 3.22
N ASP A 32 -3.50 15.73 4.31
CA ASP A 32 -4.78 15.00 4.38
C ASP A 32 -5.90 15.64 3.55
N THR A 33 -5.71 16.88 3.12
CA THR A 33 -6.69 17.65 2.35
C THR A 33 -6.56 17.48 0.84
N ILE A 34 -5.56 16.75 0.33
CA ILE A 34 -5.50 16.49 -1.11
C ILE A 34 -6.61 15.53 -1.55
N PRO A 35 -7.09 15.65 -2.79
CA PRO A 35 -7.89 14.60 -3.40
C PRO A 35 -7.18 13.26 -3.34
N THR A 36 -7.93 12.19 -3.09
CA THR A 36 -7.39 10.83 -3.23
C THR A 36 -6.98 10.60 -4.68
N HIS A 37 -5.78 10.05 -4.86
CA HIS A 37 -5.23 9.66 -6.16
C HIS A 37 -5.46 8.17 -6.45
N LEU A 38 -6.21 7.49 -5.56
CA LEU A 38 -6.54 6.09 -5.68
C LEU A 38 -8.04 5.93 -5.95
N VAL A 39 -8.37 5.12 -6.94
CA VAL A 39 -9.72 4.72 -7.31
C VAL A 39 -9.95 3.30 -6.81
N VAL A 40 -10.65 3.16 -5.69
CA VAL A 40 -10.97 1.86 -5.09
C VAL A 40 -12.49 1.69 -5.06
N GLY A 41 -12.97 0.56 -5.56
CA GLY A 41 -14.40 0.21 -5.51
C GLY A 41 -14.86 -0.09 -4.08
N ARG A 42 -16.17 0.01 -3.83
CA ARG A 42 -16.77 -0.29 -2.51
C ARG A 42 -16.80 -1.78 -2.21
N ASP A 43 -17.04 -2.61 -3.23
CA ASP A 43 -17.22 -4.05 -3.09
C ASP A 43 -16.02 -4.81 -3.66
N VAL A 44 -14.89 -4.77 -2.95
CA VAL A 44 -13.69 -5.51 -3.35
C VAL A 44 -13.81 -6.96 -2.85
N PRO A 45 -13.83 -7.98 -3.75
CA PRO A 45 -13.90 -9.38 -3.32
C PRO A 45 -12.68 -9.77 -2.47
N ALA A 46 -12.88 -10.67 -1.49
CA ALA A 46 -11.82 -11.08 -0.56
C ALA A 46 -10.50 -11.54 -1.24
N PRO A 47 -10.51 -12.34 -2.34
CA PRO A 47 -9.27 -12.70 -3.04
C PRO A 47 -8.53 -11.49 -3.64
N VAL A 48 -9.28 -10.49 -4.10
CA VAL A 48 -8.74 -9.25 -4.66
C VAL A 48 -8.21 -8.35 -3.54
N ALA A 49 -8.89 -8.30 -2.40
CA ALA A 49 -8.42 -7.59 -1.21
C ALA A 49 -7.10 -8.18 -0.67
N GLN A 50 -7.01 -9.51 -0.60
CA GLN A 50 -5.76 -10.22 -0.25
C GLN A 50 -4.65 -9.88 -1.25
N PHE A 51 -4.95 -9.93 -2.55
CA PHE A 51 -3.99 -9.55 -3.59
C PHE A 51 -3.45 -8.14 -3.35
N TYR A 52 -4.30 -7.14 -3.12
CA TYR A 52 -3.86 -5.77 -2.87
C TYR A 52 -3.00 -5.65 -1.61
N ALA A 53 -3.40 -6.32 -0.52
CA ALA A 53 -2.66 -6.30 0.74
C ALA A 53 -1.25 -6.89 0.58
N HIS A 54 -1.09 -7.92 -0.25
CA HIS A 54 0.22 -8.53 -0.53
C HIS A 54 1.06 -7.73 -1.53
N MET A 55 0.47 -7.35 -2.66
CA MET A 55 1.18 -6.67 -3.76
C MET A 55 1.58 -5.23 -3.44
N CYS A 56 0.84 -4.56 -2.57
CA CYS A 56 1.19 -3.21 -2.18
C CYS A 56 2.44 -3.19 -1.30
N PRO A 57 3.52 -2.49 -1.69
CA PRO A 57 4.74 -2.42 -0.89
C PRO A 57 4.62 -1.50 0.33
N ALA A 58 3.60 -0.65 0.36
CA ALA A 58 3.54 0.50 1.26
C ALA A 58 2.43 0.44 2.32
N GLY A 59 1.66 -0.65 2.40
CA GLY A 59 0.54 -0.72 3.35
C GLY A 59 -0.57 0.30 3.04
N VAL A 60 -0.76 0.62 1.76
CA VAL A 60 -1.95 1.36 1.29
C VAL A 60 -3.20 0.50 1.44
N TYR A 61 -3.06 -0.80 1.24
CA TYR A 61 -4.16 -1.75 1.29
C TYR A 61 -3.89 -2.72 2.45
N GLU A 62 -4.82 -2.77 3.40
CA GLU A 62 -4.74 -3.65 4.56
C GLU A 62 -6.01 -4.50 4.64
N LEU A 63 -5.85 -5.79 4.94
CA LEU A 63 -6.98 -6.67 5.17
C LEU A 63 -7.26 -6.74 6.67
N ALA A 64 -8.42 -6.26 7.10
CA ALA A 64 -8.86 -6.31 8.49
C ALA A 64 -10.26 -6.93 8.54
N ASP A 65 -10.42 -8.01 9.29
CA ASP A 65 -11.70 -8.72 9.46
C ASP A 65 -12.35 -9.13 8.11
N GLY A 66 -11.52 -9.48 7.12
CA GLY A 66 -11.97 -9.84 5.77
C GLY A 66 -12.37 -8.65 4.87
N VAL A 67 -12.24 -7.42 5.37
CA VAL A 67 -12.56 -6.18 4.65
C VAL A 67 -11.27 -5.43 4.27
N LEU A 68 -11.24 -4.88 3.06
CA LEU A 68 -10.15 -4.04 2.59
C LEU A 68 -10.25 -2.64 3.23
N ARG A 69 -9.23 -2.26 4.01
CA ARG A 69 -9.00 -0.90 4.46
C ARG A 69 -7.98 -0.23 3.55
N VAL A 70 -8.21 1.03 3.22
CA VAL A 70 -7.35 1.80 2.31
C VAL A 70 -6.78 2.99 3.06
N ASN A 71 -5.45 3.13 3.02
CA ASN A 71 -4.66 4.19 3.61
C ASN A 71 -3.93 4.99 2.50
N PRO A 72 -4.63 5.85 1.72
CA PRO A 72 -4.03 6.57 0.60
C PRO A 72 -2.77 7.38 0.91
N PRO A 73 -2.60 8.01 2.11
CA PRO A 73 -1.39 8.76 2.43
C PRO A 73 -0.10 7.93 2.34
N ASN A 74 -0.17 6.61 2.53
CA ASN A 74 0.98 5.70 2.46
C ASN A 74 1.50 5.47 1.04
N CYS A 75 0.74 5.83 0.00
CA CYS A 75 1.09 5.48 -1.37
C CYS A 75 2.44 6.08 -1.81
N VAL A 76 3.26 5.24 -2.44
CA VAL A 76 4.60 5.58 -2.95
C VAL A 76 4.66 5.58 -4.49
N ASP A 77 3.51 5.67 -5.15
CA ASP A 77 3.36 5.83 -6.61
C ASP A 77 3.97 4.72 -7.47
N CYS A 78 4.17 3.52 -6.91
CA CYS A 78 4.78 2.37 -7.59
C CYS A 78 3.94 1.74 -8.70
N LYS A 79 2.61 1.98 -8.72
CA LYS A 79 1.62 1.38 -9.64
C LYS A 79 1.54 -0.16 -9.64
N ALA A 80 2.13 -0.85 -8.66
CA ALA A 80 2.16 -2.32 -8.63
C ALA A 80 0.75 -2.96 -8.64
N THR A 81 -0.24 -2.34 -7.99
CA THR A 81 -1.61 -2.85 -7.92
C THR A 81 -2.44 -2.57 -9.18
N ASP A 82 -1.97 -1.71 -10.08
CA ASP A 82 -2.66 -1.37 -11.32
C ASP A 82 -2.66 -2.53 -12.34
N VAL A 83 -1.91 -3.60 -12.07
CA VAL A 83 -1.91 -4.81 -12.91
C VAL A 83 -3.31 -5.45 -13.03
N LEU A 84 -4.18 -5.26 -12.03
CA LEU A 84 -5.60 -5.67 -12.10
C LEU A 84 -6.52 -4.61 -12.74
N GLY A 85 -5.95 -3.56 -13.32
CA GLY A 85 -6.65 -2.42 -13.90
C GLY A 85 -6.24 -1.10 -13.23
N PRO A 86 -6.25 0.01 -13.99
CA PRO A 86 -5.75 1.30 -13.53
C PRO A 86 -6.59 1.81 -12.35
N ARG A 87 -5.93 2.02 -11.20
CA ARG A 87 -6.53 2.54 -9.97
C ARG A 87 -5.78 3.72 -9.39
N TRP A 88 -4.78 4.22 -10.09
CA TRP A 88 -3.97 5.36 -9.69
C TRP A 88 -4.12 6.51 -10.68
N THR A 89 -4.26 7.72 -10.17
CA THR A 89 -4.22 8.96 -10.95
C THR A 89 -3.05 9.84 -10.47
N PRO A 90 -2.50 10.73 -11.32
CA PRO A 90 -1.53 11.70 -10.85
C PRO A 90 -2.09 12.54 -9.70
N ARG A 91 -1.30 12.65 -8.63
CA ARG A 91 -1.62 13.45 -7.45
C ARG A 91 -1.09 14.88 -7.56
N GLU A 92 -1.52 15.75 -6.65
CA GLU A 92 -0.99 17.11 -6.55
C GLU A 92 0.54 17.11 -6.34
N GLY A 93 1.25 18.05 -6.98
CA GLY A 93 2.71 18.17 -6.92
C GLY A 93 3.26 18.43 -5.51
N GLY A 94 4.50 17.99 -5.26
CA GLY A 94 5.20 18.14 -3.96
C GLY A 94 4.76 17.14 -2.88
N SER A 95 3.92 16.20 -3.27
CA SER A 95 3.16 15.30 -2.43
C SER A 95 3.57 13.87 -2.82
N GLY A 96 3.92 13.01 -1.87
CA GLY A 96 4.40 11.63 -2.15
C GLY A 96 5.79 11.33 -1.62
N PRO A 97 6.42 10.24 -2.09
CA PRO A 97 7.76 9.84 -1.66
C PRO A 97 8.80 10.88 -2.04
N ARG A 98 9.81 11.06 -1.18
CA ARG A 98 10.90 12.03 -1.36
C ARG A 98 12.23 11.31 -1.37
N TYR A 99 12.42 10.45 -2.37
CA TYR A 99 13.64 9.69 -2.55
C TYR A 99 14.84 10.63 -2.77
N LYS A 100 15.88 10.51 -1.93
CA LYS A 100 17.11 11.32 -2.04
C LYS A 100 18.30 10.53 -2.57
N ARG A 101 18.31 9.22 -2.37
CA ARG A 101 19.33 8.27 -2.82
C ARG A 101 18.62 6.92 -2.95
N MET A 102 18.15 6.64 -4.16
CA MET A 102 17.47 5.38 -4.49
C MET A 102 18.43 4.46 -5.22
#